data_AF-A0A4Q9QGJ5-F1
#
_entry.id   AF-A0A4Q9QGJ5-F1
#
_cell.length_a   1.000
_cell.length_b   1.000
_cell.length_c   1.000
_cell.angle_alpha   90.00
_cell.angle_beta   90.00
_cell.angle_gamma   90.00
#
_symmetry.space_group_name_H-M   'P 1'
#
loop_
_entity.id
_entity.type
_entity.pdbx_description
1 polymer ?
#
loop_
_entity_poly.entity_id
_entity_poly.type
_entity_poly.pdbx_seq_one_letter_code
_entity_poly.pdbx_strand_id
1 'polypeptide(L)'
;MSIDYETIQKIQKLGDDVLIGVAEVAALTGFSILTVRQRKLPGLEPVPGLSRLRWRLGDLRQWMRSGPQYLSTSAKLAAVATTTLNRAGRPTKKEQVERRK
;
A
#
# COMPACT_ATOMS: atom_id res chain seq x y z
N MET A 1 -22.32 -8.26 17.16
CA MET A 1 -20.88 -8.28 16.82
C MET A 1 -20.19 -7.39 17.84
N SER A 2 -19.33 -7.95 18.69
CA SER A 2 -18.56 -7.13 19.65
C SER A 2 -17.43 -6.45 18.90
N ILE A 3 -17.30 -5.14 19.03
CA ILE A 3 -16.19 -4.37 18.48
C ILE A 3 -15.02 -4.52 19.46
N ASP A 4 -13.88 -5.03 19.00
CA ASP A 4 -12.70 -5.28 19.85
C ASP A 4 -11.92 -3.98 20.12
N TYR A 5 -12.46 -3.15 20.99
CA TYR A 5 -11.88 -1.85 21.35
C TYR A 5 -10.46 -1.94 21.92
N GLU A 6 -10.15 -3.00 22.66
CA GLU A 6 -8.80 -3.30 23.17
C GLU A 6 -7.76 -3.40 22.04
N THR A 7 -8.12 -4.12 20.97
CA THR A 7 -7.25 -4.31 19.80
C THR A 7 -7.08 -2.99 19.06
N ILE A 8 -8.16 -2.21 18.90
CA ILE A 8 -8.13 -0.90 18.27
C ILE A 8 -7.19 0.06 19.03
N GLN A 9 -7.31 0.13 20.35
CA GLN A 9 -6.44 0.98 21.19
C GLN A 9 -4.97 0.60 21.07
N LYS A 10 -4.65 -0.70 21.01
CA LYS A 10 -3.27 -1.17 20.81
C LYS A 10 -2.73 -0.75 19.44
N ILE A 11 -3.52 -0.93 18.37
CA ILE A 11 -3.10 -0.60 17.01
C ILE A 11 -2.96 0.91 16.79
N GLN A 12 -3.76 1.74 17.46
CA GLN A 12 -3.64 3.20 17.38
C GLN A 12 -2.28 3.71 17.86
N LYS A 13 -1.66 3.04 18.84
CA LYS A 13 -0.33 3.38 19.36
C LYS A 13 0.82 2.92 18.46
N LEU A 14 0.54 2.09 17.45
CA LEU A 14 1.55 1.57 16.53
C LEU A 14 1.85 2.56 15.41
N GLY A 15 3.10 2.51 14.93
CA GLY A 15 3.56 3.26 13.76
C GLY A 15 3.04 2.68 12.44
N ASP A 16 3.11 3.49 11.38
CA ASP A 16 2.53 3.17 10.07
C ASP A 16 3.25 2.02 9.35
N ASP A 17 4.49 1.70 9.73
CA ASP A 17 5.29 0.61 9.15
C ASP A 17 4.93 -0.79 9.66
N VAL A 18 4.03 -0.89 10.65
CA VAL A 18 3.67 -2.17 11.24
C VAL A 18 2.78 -2.98 10.29
N LEU A 19 3.11 -4.26 10.16
CA LEU A 19 2.30 -5.25 9.45
C LEU A 19 1.21 -5.80 10.36
N ILE A 20 -0.04 -5.58 9.97
CA ILE A 20 -1.22 -6.04 10.67
C ILE A 20 -1.90 -7.18 9.90
N GLY A 21 -2.57 -8.07 10.62
CA GLY A 21 -3.25 -9.24 10.04
C GLY A 21 -4.74 -9.01 9.79
N VAL A 22 -5.43 -10.11 9.49
CA VAL A 22 -6.86 -10.11 9.14
C VAL A 22 -7.74 -9.64 10.32
N ALA A 23 -7.41 -10.03 11.55
CA ALA A 23 -8.21 -9.69 12.72
C ALA A 23 -8.12 -8.19 13.04
N GLU A 24 -6.92 -7.62 12.92
CA GLU A 24 -6.67 -6.21 13.14
C GLU A 24 -7.34 -5.34 12.08
N VAL A 25 -7.24 -5.74 10.80
CA VAL A 25 -7.93 -5.05 9.70
C VAL A 25 -9.44 -5.12 9.89
N ALA A 26 -9.99 -6.27 10.29
CA ALA A 26 -11.41 -6.42 10.58
C ALA A 26 -11.85 -5.52 11.75
N ALA A 27 -11.07 -5.46 12.82
CA ALA A 27 -11.34 -4.59 13.97
C ALA A 27 -11.35 -3.10 13.60
N LEU A 28 -10.44 -2.66 12.72
CA LEU A 28 -10.34 -1.26 12.32
C LEU A 28 -11.37 -0.83 11.28
N THR A 29 -11.71 -1.73 10.35
CA THR A 29 -12.63 -1.41 9.24
C THR A 29 -14.09 -1.72 9.56
N GLY A 30 -14.35 -2.55 10.58
CA GLY A 30 -15.68 -3.06 10.90
C GLY A 30 -16.18 -4.14 9.94
N PHE A 31 -15.36 -4.57 8.96
CA PHE A 31 -15.72 -5.70 8.10
C PHE A 31 -15.60 -7.03 8.84
N SER A 32 -16.37 -8.01 8.38
CA SER A 32 -16.20 -9.38 8.87
C SER A 32 -14.80 -9.91 8.51
N ILE A 33 -14.24 -10.74 9.38
CA ILE A 33 -12.96 -11.46 9.14
C ILE A 33 -13.00 -12.21 7.80
N LEU A 34 -14.17 -12.77 7.44
CA LEU A 34 -14.34 -13.47 6.16
C LEU A 34 -14.20 -12.53 4.97
N THR A 35 -14.77 -11.33 5.03
CA THR A 35 -14.67 -10.31 3.98
C THR A 35 -13.21 -9.91 3.75
N VAL A 36 -12.47 -9.68 4.83
CA VAL A 36 -11.04 -9.35 4.80
C VAL A 36 -10.22 -10.52 4.25
N ARG A 37 -10.52 -11.75 4.69
CA ARG A 37 -9.83 -12.97 4.22
C ARG A 37 -10.08 -13.27 2.73
N GLN A 38 -11.27 -12.92 2.24
CA GLN A 38 -11.62 -13.00 0.82
C GLN A 38 -11.06 -11.85 -0.02
N ARG A 39 -10.29 -10.91 0.59
CA ARG A 39 -9.69 -9.75 -0.08
C ARG A 39 -10.73 -8.88 -0.82
N LYS A 40 -11.96 -8.82 -0.30
CA LYS A 40 -13.05 -8.01 -0.87
C LYS A 40 -12.94 -6.53 -0.50
N LEU A 41 -11.71 -6.04 -0.32
CA LEU A 41 -11.40 -4.66 0.02
C LEU A 41 -10.85 -4.00 -1.24
N PRO A 42 -11.70 -3.33 -2.05
CA PRO A 42 -11.25 -2.74 -3.29
C PRO A 42 -10.17 -1.70 -3.00
N GLY A 43 -9.04 -1.92 -3.64
CA GLY A 43 -7.84 -1.14 -3.45
C GLY A 43 -6.92 -1.67 -2.36
N LEU A 44 -7.37 -2.38 -1.32
CA LEU A 44 -6.51 -2.77 -0.19
C LEU A 44 -5.73 -4.07 -0.46
N GLU A 45 -4.60 -3.95 -1.14
CA GLU A 45 -3.74 -5.10 -1.46
C GLU A 45 -2.88 -5.52 -0.25
N PRO A 46 -2.85 -6.82 0.09
CA PRO A 46 -1.93 -7.34 1.09
C PRO A 46 -0.49 -7.34 0.56
N VAL A 47 0.47 -7.28 1.48
CA VAL A 47 1.90 -7.34 1.16
C VAL A 47 2.21 -8.69 0.49
N PRO A 48 2.73 -8.69 -0.76
CA PRO A 48 3.04 -9.92 -1.48
C PRO A 48 4.25 -10.64 -0.84
N GLY A 49 4.36 -11.95 -1.08
CA GLY A 49 5.48 -12.76 -0.58
C GLY A 49 5.36 -13.26 0.85
N LEU A 50 4.24 -12.98 1.53
CA LEU A 50 3.94 -13.51 2.87
C LEU A 50 2.92 -14.66 2.80
N SER A 51 3.16 -15.70 3.60
CA SER A 51 2.27 -16.88 3.70
C SER A 51 0.91 -16.56 4.34
N ARG A 52 0.84 -15.47 5.11
CA ARG A 52 -0.38 -14.96 5.75
C ARG A 52 -0.70 -13.59 5.19
N LEU A 53 -1.99 -13.27 5.11
CA LEU A 53 -2.45 -11.94 4.69
C LEU A 53 -1.99 -10.90 5.72
N ARG A 54 -1.16 -9.96 5.26
CA ARG A 54 -0.63 -8.87 6.04
C ARG A 54 -0.80 -7.57 5.25
N TRP A 55 -1.15 -6.50 5.94
CA TRP A 55 -1.24 -5.15 5.38
C TRP A 55 -0.36 -4.21 6.18
N ARG A 56 0.18 -3.17 5.53
CA ARG A 56 0.82 -2.08 6.27
C ARG A 56 -0.25 -1.22 6.92
N LEU A 57 -0.04 -0.86 8.18
CA LEU A 57 -0.98 -0.03 8.92
C LEU A 57 -1.14 1.36 8.28
N GLY A 58 -0.06 1.93 7.74
CA GLY A 58 -0.10 3.21 7.01
C GLY A 58 -1.00 3.16 5.79
N ASP A 59 -0.88 2.12 4.96
CA ASP A 59 -1.72 1.92 3.78
C ASP A 59 -3.20 1.77 4.18
N LEU A 60 -3.48 1.02 5.26
CA LEU A 60 -4.85 0.88 5.78
C LEU A 60 -5.40 2.22 6.29
N ARG A 61 -4.64 2.97 7.07
CA ARG A 61 -5.06 4.30 7.58
C ARG A 61 -5.33 5.26 6.43
N GLN A 62 -4.48 5.25 5.42
CA GLN A 62 -4.64 6.09 4.25
C GLN A 62 -5.86 5.66 3.41
N TRP A 63 -6.08 4.35 3.24
CA TRP A 63 -7.28 3.81 2.61
C TRP A 63 -8.56 4.23 3.36
N MET A 64 -8.56 4.18 4.68
CA MET A 64 -9.72 4.63 5.48
C MET A 64 -10.02 6.12 5.31
N ARG A 65 -8.99 6.96 5.07
CA ARG A 65 -9.17 8.41 4.83
C ARG A 65 -9.59 8.72 3.39
N SER A 66 -9.02 8.04 2.40
CA SER A 66 -9.20 8.33 0.97
C SER A 66 -10.25 7.45 0.29
N GLY A 67 -10.73 6.41 0.97
CA GLY A 67 -11.63 5.41 0.43
C GLY A 67 -10.99 4.50 -0.64
N PRO A 68 -11.80 3.73 -1.38
CA PRO A 68 -11.35 2.75 -2.37
C PRO A 68 -10.47 3.28 -3.52
N GLN A 69 -10.36 4.61 -3.68
CA GLN A 69 -9.61 5.24 -4.78
C GLN A 69 -8.09 5.36 -4.53
N TYR A 70 -7.62 5.01 -3.34
CA TYR A 70 -6.27 5.35 -2.86
C TYR A 70 -5.09 4.67 -3.61
N LEU A 71 -5.28 3.52 -4.28
CA LEU A 71 -4.20 2.84 -5.03
C LEU A 71 -3.68 3.66 -6.20
N SER A 72 -4.47 4.61 -6.72
CA SER A 72 -4.07 5.51 -7.80
C SER A 72 -2.86 6.36 -7.42
N THR A 73 -2.64 6.57 -6.11
CA THR A 73 -1.58 7.43 -5.58
C THR A 73 -0.40 6.62 -5.03
N SER A 74 -0.62 5.54 -4.29
CA SER A 74 0.49 4.77 -3.67
C SER A 74 1.28 3.94 -4.69
N ALA A 75 0.61 3.28 -5.65
CA ALA A 75 1.29 2.59 -6.74
C ALA A 75 2.08 3.56 -7.64
N LYS A 76 1.59 4.79 -7.79
CA LYS A 76 2.26 5.87 -8.53
C LYS A 76 3.51 6.35 -7.78
N LEU A 77 3.47 6.47 -6.45
CA LEU A 77 4.62 6.84 -5.62
C LEU A 77 5.70 5.73 -5.60
N ALA A 78 5.29 4.46 -5.52
CA ALA A 78 6.21 3.32 -5.58
C ALA A 78 6.88 3.19 -6.97
N ALA A 79 6.12 3.42 -8.05
CA ALA A 79 6.64 3.42 -9.42
C ALA A 79 7.58 4.63 -9.70
N VAL A 80 7.31 5.78 -9.10
CA VAL A 80 8.21 6.95 -9.15
C VAL A 80 9.52 6.68 -8.37
N ALA A 81 9.45 5.96 -7.24
CA ALA A 81 10.64 5.58 -6.48
C ALA A 81 11.55 4.57 -7.21
N THR A 82 10.99 3.69 -8.06
CA THR A 82 11.79 2.75 -8.87
C THR A 82 12.33 3.35 -10.17
N THR A 83 11.76 4.45 -10.67
CA THR A 83 12.18 5.06 -11.95
C THR A 83 13.38 6.01 -11.83
N THR A 84 13.79 6.41 -10.62
CA THR A 84 14.91 7.35 -10.45
C THR A 84 16.30 6.71 -10.44
N LEU A 85 16.43 5.37 -10.56
CA LEU A 85 17.75 4.74 -10.44
C LEU A 85 18.29 3.95 -11.65
N ASN A 86 17.60 3.81 -12.79
CA ASN A 86 18.25 3.27 -13.99
C ASN A 86 17.45 3.46 -15.28
N ARG A 87 17.76 4.52 -16.06
CA ARG A 87 17.65 4.49 -17.52
C ARG A 87 18.50 5.56 -18.19
N ALA A 88 19.82 5.53 -17.94
CA ALA A 88 20.78 6.13 -18.88
C ALA A 88 20.85 5.22 -20.12
N GLY A 89 19.88 5.38 -21.02
CA GLY A 89 19.95 4.79 -22.35
C GLY A 89 21.03 5.47 -23.19
N ARG A 90 21.72 4.68 -24.03
CA ARG A 90 22.72 5.15 -25.00
C ARG A 90 22.14 6.32 -25.81
N PRO A 91 22.79 7.51 -25.83
CA PRO A 91 22.29 8.66 -26.57
C PRO A 91 22.13 8.28 -28.04
N THR A 92 20.98 8.64 -28.62
CA THR A 92 20.71 8.33 -30.03
C THR A 92 21.58 9.23 -30.92
N LYS A 93 22.01 8.72 -32.08
CA LYS A 93 22.89 9.44 -33.03
C LYS A 93 22.40 10.85 -33.42
N LYS A 94 21.10 11.13 -33.28
CA LYS A 94 20.50 12.46 -33.50
C LYS A 94 20.94 13.49 -32.44
N GLU A 95 20.97 13.12 -31.16
CA GLU A 95 21.40 14.02 -30.07
C GLU A 95 22.91 14.34 -30.11
N GLN A 96 23.74 13.40 -30.60
CA GLN A 96 25.17 13.66 -30.74
C GLN A 96 25.50 14.71 -31.81
N VAL A 97 24.67 14.84 -32.85
CA VAL A 97 24.92 15.75 -33.97
C VAL A 97 24.51 17.18 -33.63
N GLU A 98 23.43 17.39 -32.86
CA GLU A 98 23.00 18.73 -32.43
C GLU A 98 23.95 19.39 -31.44
N ARG A 99 24.66 18.62 -30.60
CA ARG A 99 25.65 19.17 -29.64
C ARG A 99 26.96 19.65 -30.29
N ARG A 100 27.17 19.40 -31.58
CA ARG A 100 28.42 19.73 -32.29
C ARG A 100 28.28 20.96 -33.21
N LYS A 101 27.20 21.72 -33.05
CA LYS A 101 26.95 22.97 -33.76
C LYS A 101 26.99 24.12 -32.77
#